data_AF-A0A6F9KKV1-F1
#
_entry.id   AF-A0A6F9KKV1-F1
#
_cell.length_a   1.000
_cell.length_b   1.000
_cell.length_c   1.000
_cell.angle_alpha   90.00
_cell.angle_beta   90.00
_cell.angle_gamma   90.00
#
_symmetry.space_group_name_H-M   'P 1'
#
loop_
_entity.id
_entity.type
_entity.pdbx_description
1 polymer ?
#
loop_
_entity_poly.entity_id
_entity_poly.type
_entity_poly.pdbx_seq_one_letter_code
_entity_poly.pdbx_strand_id
1 'polypeptide(L)'
;DIVFVCAGVVHPKAIEYLKDRNLVITQKVLAFPYYINLKDFSYAAVGFSVAHTLSYLATYLNHKNIIFIGQDLAYAENGNSHPDDYQNSANYESQMYEHILTIAYGGNGKVETHSIWLLFKNWFENEMIPNTRKMG
;
A
#
# COMPACT_ATOMS: atom_id res chain seq x y z
N ASP A 1 -22.11 -0.67 -5.20
CA ASP A 1 -21.77 0.68 -4.71
C ASP A 1 -20.30 0.68 -4.28
N ILE A 2 -19.59 1.82 -4.33
CA ILE A 2 -18.16 1.93 -3.99
C ILE A 2 -18.00 2.77 -2.74
N VAL A 3 -17.29 2.25 -1.73
CA VAL A 3 -16.89 2.98 -0.52
C VAL A 3 -15.44 3.45 -0.67
N PHE A 4 -15.21 4.75 -0.50
CA PHE A 4 -13.89 5.35 -0.49
C PHE A 4 -13.41 5.49 0.94
N VAL A 5 -12.28 4.88 1.28
CA VAL A 5 -11.64 5.02 2.59
C VAL A 5 -10.38 5.87 2.44
N CYS A 6 -10.39 7.07 3.00
CA CYS A 6 -9.29 8.03 2.90
C CYS A 6 -8.64 8.28 4.26
N ALA A 7 -7.31 8.42 4.26
CA ALA A 7 -6.60 8.89 5.45
C ALA A 7 -7.00 10.35 5.79
N GLY A 8 -7.04 10.74 7.06
CA GLY A 8 -7.36 12.10 7.50
C GLY A 8 -6.33 13.15 7.10
N VAL A 9 -5.25 12.72 6.45
CA VAL A 9 -4.17 13.56 5.92
C VAL A 9 -4.14 13.59 4.38
N VAL A 10 -5.17 13.08 3.71
CA VAL A 10 -5.27 13.24 2.24
C VAL A 10 -5.41 14.70 1.85
N HIS A 11 -5.02 15.02 0.62
CA HIS A 11 -5.18 16.37 0.08
C HIS A 11 -6.67 16.79 0.07
N PRO A 12 -7.04 18.04 0.44
CA PRO A 12 -8.44 18.48 0.53
C PRO A 12 -9.27 18.26 -0.74
N LYS A 13 -8.66 18.42 -1.92
CA LYS A 13 -9.30 18.10 -3.22
C LYS A 13 -9.84 16.68 -3.29
N ALA A 14 -9.23 15.69 -2.64
CA ALA A 14 -9.76 14.32 -2.63
C ALA A 14 -11.13 14.28 -1.93
N ILE A 15 -11.31 15.02 -0.83
CA ILE A 15 -12.59 15.14 -0.12
C ILE A 15 -13.60 15.87 -1.00
N GLU A 16 -13.18 16.96 -1.67
CA GLU A 16 -14.03 17.71 -2.60
C GLU A 16 -14.55 16.83 -3.75
N TYR A 17 -13.67 16.04 -4.38
CA TYR A 17 -14.04 15.17 -5.49
C TYR A 17 -14.89 13.97 -5.07
N LEU A 18 -14.83 13.57 -3.80
CA LEU A 18 -15.55 12.42 -3.25
C LEU A 18 -16.76 12.82 -2.40
N LYS A 19 -17.11 14.11 -2.31
CA LYS A 19 -18.16 14.63 -1.42
C LYS A 19 -19.54 14.00 -1.63
N ASP A 20 -19.86 13.61 -2.87
CA ASP A 20 -21.14 13.01 -3.27
C ASP A 20 -21.04 11.47 -3.38
N ARG A 21 -19.97 10.88 -2.83
CA ARG A 21 -19.72 9.43 -2.80
C ARG A 21 -19.76 8.92 -1.37
N ASN A 22 -19.82 7.60 -1.19
CA ASN A 22 -19.70 6.99 0.14
C ASN A 22 -18.25 7.11 0.63
N LEU A 23 -17.97 8.18 1.38
CA LEU A 23 -16.65 8.50 1.89
C LEU A 23 -16.54 8.20 3.38
N VAL A 24 -15.50 7.44 3.75
CA VAL A 24 -15.07 7.20 5.13
C VAL A 24 -13.70 7.84 5.31
N ILE A 25 -13.56 8.71 6.32
CA ILE A 25 -12.26 9.27 6.71
C ILE A 25 -11.75 8.50 7.93
N THR A 26 -10.56 7.92 7.81
CA THR A 26 -9.86 7.23 8.89
C THR A 26 -8.58 7.99 9.23
N GLN A 27 -8.12 7.94 10.48
CA GLN A 27 -6.88 8.59 10.91
C GLN A 27 -5.65 7.76 10.54
N LYS A 28 -4.59 8.49 10.24
CA LYS A 28 -3.23 7.95 10.20
C LYS A 28 -2.68 7.91 11.62
N VAL A 29 -1.84 6.93 11.91
CA VAL A 29 -1.10 6.81 13.17
C VAL A 29 -0.14 8.01 13.30
N LEU A 30 -0.61 9.08 13.96
CA LEU A 30 0.08 10.36 14.13
C LEU A 30 -0.21 10.94 15.52
N ALA A 31 0.65 11.84 16.01
CA ALA A 31 0.55 12.40 17.36
C ALA A 31 -0.79 13.12 17.62
N PHE A 32 -1.34 13.83 16.63
CA PHE A 32 -2.58 14.58 16.82
C PHE A 32 -3.81 13.67 17.05
N PRO A 33 -4.12 12.68 16.19
CA PRO A 33 -5.19 11.70 16.46
C PRO A 33 -5.06 11.00 17.83
N TYR A 34 -3.84 10.67 18.27
CA TYR A 34 -3.60 10.13 19.61
C TYR A 34 -3.93 11.13 20.72
N TYR A 35 -3.53 12.38 20.57
CA TYR A 35 -3.78 13.44 21.56
C TYR A 35 -5.27 13.66 21.82
N ILE A 36 -6.09 13.63 20.77
CA ILE A 36 -7.56 13.79 20.90
C ILE A 36 -8.28 12.49 21.31
N ASN A 37 -7.52 11.40 21.54
CA ASN A 37 -8.02 10.12 22.05
C ASN A 37 -9.21 9.55 21.26
N LEU A 38 -9.13 9.57 19.93
CA LEU A 38 -10.15 8.94 19.10
C LEU A 38 -10.15 7.41 19.30
N LYS A 39 -11.37 6.82 19.32
CA LYS A 39 -11.64 5.40 19.65
C LYS A 39 -11.11 4.41 18.61
N ASP A 40 -11.23 3.12 18.93
CA ASP A 40 -10.97 1.99 18.03
C ASP A 40 -11.58 2.16 16.64
N PHE A 41 -10.92 1.64 15.60
CA PHE A 41 -11.19 1.86 14.16
C PHE A 41 -10.87 3.25 13.60
N SER A 42 -10.48 4.20 14.46
CA SER A 42 -10.00 5.49 13.99
C SER A 42 -8.63 5.39 13.31
N TYR A 43 -7.82 4.36 13.57
CA TYR A 43 -6.44 4.25 13.06
C TYR A 43 -6.28 3.17 11.98
N ALA A 44 -7.02 3.27 10.88
CA ALA A 44 -6.95 2.27 9.82
C ALA A 44 -5.97 2.61 8.69
N ALA A 45 -5.51 3.88 8.58
CA ALA A 45 -4.49 4.28 7.60
C ALA A 45 -3.08 3.94 8.10
N VAL A 46 -2.72 2.65 8.07
CA VAL A 46 -1.44 2.11 8.55
C VAL A 46 -0.56 1.68 7.36
N GLY A 47 0.76 1.74 7.54
CA GLY A 47 1.75 1.27 6.58
C GLY A 47 2.36 2.36 5.69
N PHE A 48 3.27 1.93 4.81
CA PHE A 48 4.10 2.84 4.00
C PHE A 48 3.49 3.19 2.63
N SER A 49 2.44 2.48 2.20
CA SER A 49 1.77 2.66 0.91
C SER A 49 0.28 2.35 1.04
N VAL A 50 -0.51 2.70 0.02
CA VAL A 50 -1.96 2.41 -0.02
C VAL A 50 -2.23 0.90 0.07
N ALA A 51 -1.39 0.06 -0.56
CA ALA A 51 -1.54 -1.38 -0.51
C ALA A 51 -1.33 -1.96 0.89
N HIS A 52 -0.43 -1.39 1.69
CA HIS A 52 -0.27 -1.76 3.11
C HIS A 52 -1.50 -1.38 3.93
N THR A 53 -2.08 -0.20 3.70
CA THR A 53 -3.32 0.21 4.37
C THR A 53 -4.47 -0.73 4.01
N LEU A 54 -4.61 -1.09 2.73
CA LEU A 54 -5.64 -2.03 2.27
C LEU A 54 -5.48 -3.41 2.89
N SER A 55 -4.25 -3.90 3.04
CA SER A 55 -4.01 -5.22 3.59
C SER A 55 -4.32 -5.29 5.09
N TYR A 56 -4.03 -4.24 5.85
CA TYR A 56 -4.51 -4.10 7.22
C TYR A 56 -6.01 -4.03 7.32
N LEU A 57 -6.65 -3.19 6.49
CA LEU A 57 -8.11 -3.08 6.48
C LEU A 57 -8.77 -4.43 6.22
N ALA A 58 -8.28 -5.19 5.22
CA ALA A 58 -8.79 -6.51 4.93
C ALA A 58 -8.63 -7.48 6.12
N THR A 59 -7.50 -7.39 6.82
CA THR A 59 -7.24 -8.18 8.04
C THR A 59 -8.16 -7.78 9.19
N TYR A 60 -8.36 -6.49 9.44
CA TYR A 60 -9.28 -5.98 10.48
C TYR A 60 -10.75 -6.34 10.22
N LEU A 61 -11.12 -6.53 8.95
CA LEU A 61 -12.43 -7.03 8.56
C LEU A 61 -12.52 -8.57 8.58
N ASN A 62 -11.51 -9.26 9.11
CA ASN A 62 -11.44 -10.72 9.24
C ASN A 62 -11.54 -11.48 7.89
N HIS A 63 -11.07 -10.88 6.80
CA HIS A 63 -10.93 -11.61 5.54
C HIS A 63 -9.82 -12.67 5.67
N LYS A 64 -10.17 -13.94 5.45
CA LYS A 64 -9.24 -15.07 5.55
C LYS A 64 -8.33 -15.21 4.33
N ASN A 65 -8.84 -14.89 3.15
CA ASN A 65 -8.14 -15.01 1.89
C ASN A 65 -7.92 -13.60 1.32
N ILE A 66 -6.66 -13.16 1.28
CA ILE A 66 -6.26 -11.86 0.75
C ILE A 66 -5.38 -12.12 -0.47
N ILE A 67 -5.77 -11.59 -1.63
CA ILE A 67 -5.04 -11.72 -2.88
C ILE A 67 -4.51 -10.34 -3.28
N PHE A 68 -3.21 -10.25 -3.52
CA PHE A 68 -2.58 -9.05 -4.04
C PHE A 68 -2.56 -9.09 -5.57
N ILE A 69 -2.97 -8.00 -6.20
CA ILE A 69 -2.96 -7.82 -7.65
C ILE A 69 -2.34 -6.45 -7.95
N GLY A 70 -1.46 -6.38 -8.95
CA GLY A 70 -0.79 -5.14 -9.36
C GLY A 70 0.10 -4.55 -8.26
N GLN A 71 0.72 -5.41 -7.44
CA GLN A 71 1.78 -5.03 -6.51
C GLN A 71 3.12 -5.47 -7.08
N ASP A 72 3.46 -4.88 -8.23
CA ASP A 72 4.70 -5.13 -8.94
C ASP A 72 5.81 -4.35 -8.25
N LEU A 73 6.49 -5.03 -7.32
CA LEU A 73 7.62 -4.50 -6.55
C LEU A 73 8.95 -4.77 -7.27
N ALA A 74 8.93 -4.67 -8.60
CA ALA A 74 10.04 -4.97 -9.50
C ALA A 74 9.83 -4.24 -10.84
N TYR A 75 10.93 -3.98 -11.55
CA TYR A 75 10.89 -3.41 -12.89
C TYR A 75 10.40 -4.44 -13.90
N ALA A 76 9.76 -3.96 -14.97
CA ALA A 76 9.45 -4.77 -16.14
C ALA A 76 10.73 -5.17 -16.90
N GLU A 77 10.64 -6.16 -17.80
CA GLU A 77 11.80 -6.64 -18.59
C GLU A 77 12.45 -5.54 -19.44
N ASN A 78 11.67 -4.53 -19.85
CA ASN A 78 12.17 -3.37 -20.58
C ASN A 78 12.73 -2.26 -19.67
N GLY A 79 12.80 -2.48 -18.36
CA GLY A 79 13.29 -1.52 -17.36
C GLY A 79 12.25 -0.50 -16.87
N ASN A 80 11.01 -0.56 -17.34
CA ASN A 80 9.95 0.33 -16.84
C ASN A 80 9.64 0.05 -15.37
N SER A 81 9.42 1.12 -14.60
CA SER A 81 8.93 1.06 -13.21
C SER A 81 7.42 1.20 -13.10
N HIS A 82 6.79 1.78 -14.13
CA HIS A 82 5.37 2.11 -14.13
C HIS A 82 4.74 1.73 -15.50
N PRO A 83 3.40 1.63 -15.57
CA PRO A 83 2.68 1.51 -16.84
C PRO A 83 2.96 2.69 -17.79
N ASP A 84 2.78 2.45 -19.09
CA ASP A 84 3.07 3.41 -20.15
C ASP A 84 2.23 4.71 -20.06
N ASP A 85 1.04 4.63 -19.46
CA ASP A 85 0.11 5.74 -19.27
C ASP A 85 0.28 6.45 -17.91
N TYR A 86 1.33 6.14 -17.15
CA TYR A 86 1.60 6.81 -15.90
C TYR A 86 1.90 8.30 -16.11
N GLN A 87 1.23 9.17 -15.34
CA GLN A 87 1.31 10.62 -15.46
C GLN A 87 2.74 11.19 -15.41
N ASN A 88 3.66 10.50 -14.70
CA ASN A 88 5.05 10.94 -14.53
C ASN A 88 6.04 10.13 -15.39
N SER A 89 5.56 9.40 -16.41
CA SER A 89 6.29 8.49 -17.31
C SER A 89 6.62 7.09 -16.75
N ALA A 90 6.66 6.10 -17.65
CA ALA A 90 6.91 4.69 -17.33
C ALA A 90 8.26 4.42 -16.63
N ASN A 91 9.23 5.33 -16.77
CA ASN A 91 10.57 5.19 -16.22
C ASN A 91 10.83 6.11 -15.00
N TYR A 92 9.78 6.69 -14.40
CA TYR A 92 9.88 7.67 -13.32
C TYR A 92 10.83 7.27 -12.18
N GLU A 93 10.77 6.00 -11.74
CA GLU A 93 11.63 5.47 -10.67
C GLU A 93 12.83 4.68 -11.19
N SER A 94 12.91 4.45 -12.51
CA SER A 94 13.92 3.56 -13.13
C SER A 94 15.34 4.12 -13.13
N GLN A 95 15.53 5.38 -12.78
CA GLN A 95 16.87 6.01 -12.69
C GLN A 95 17.15 6.58 -11.29
N MET A 96 16.19 6.46 -10.37
CA MET A 96 16.28 7.10 -9.06
C MET A 96 17.05 6.25 -8.05
N TYR A 97 16.99 4.93 -8.20
CA TYR A 97 17.54 3.98 -7.24
C TYR A 97 18.50 3.00 -7.91
N GLU A 98 19.41 2.44 -7.12
CA GLU A 98 20.25 1.33 -7.56
C GLU A 98 19.38 0.09 -7.80
N HIS A 99 19.60 -0.56 -8.95
CA HIS A 99 18.92 -1.79 -9.31
C HIS A 99 19.51 -2.96 -8.53
N ILE A 100 18.63 -3.71 -7.87
CA ILE A 100 18.96 -4.90 -7.09
C ILE A 100 18.33 -6.10 -7.78
N LEU A 101 19.14 -7.08 -8.16
CA LEU A 101 18.64 -8.32 -8.74
C LEU A 101 18.17 -9.27 -7.63
N THR A 102 16.91 -9.70 -7.69
CA THR A 102 16.31 -10.61 -6.69
C THR A 102 15.54 -11.75 -7.36
N ILE A 103 15.08 -12.71 -6.56
CA ILE A 103 14.27 -13.84 -7.03
C ILE A 103 12.88 -13.34 -7.40
N ALA A 104 12.39 -13.73 -8.58
CA ALA A 104 11.06 -13.39 -9.06
C ALA A 104 9.95 -14.03 -8.20
N TYR A 105 8.75 -13.46 -8.29
CA TYR A 105 7.56 -14.08 -7.68
C TYR A 105 7.39 -15.54 -8.14
N GLY A 106 7.05 -16.43 -7.21
CA GLY A 106 6.93 -17.87 -7.48
C GLY A 106 8.26 -18.63 -7.56
N GLY A 107 9.41 -17.97 -7.37
CA GLY A 107 10.73 -18.62 -7.31
C GLY A 107 11.37 -18.91 -8.67
N ASN A 108 10.71 -18.53 -9.76
CA ASN A 108 11.14 -18.85 -11.12
C ASN A 108 11.79 -17.65 -11.79
N GLY A 109 13.12 -17.64 -11.85
CA GLY A 109 13.89 -16.58 -12.50
C GLY A 109 14.29 -15.45 -11.55
N LYS A 110 14.77 -14.35 -12.14
CA LYS A 110 15.23 -13.16 -11.43
C LYS A 110 14.61 -11.90 -12.02
N VAL A 111 14.38 -10.91 -11.18
CA VAL A 111 13.85 -9.59 -11.55
C VAL A 111 14.69 -8.50 -10.89
N GLU A 112 14.75 -7.34 -11.52
CA GLU A 112 15.36 -6.16 -10.92
C GLU A 112 14.33 -5.42 -10.07
N THR A 113 14.77 -4.89 -8.93
CA THR A 113 13.96 -4.12 -7.98
C THR A 113 14.83 -3.04 -7.35
N HIS A 114 14.33 -2.31 -6.35
CA HIS A 114 15.13 -1.39 -5.55
C HIS A 114 14.81 -1.50 -4.06
N SER A 115 15.62 -0.84 -3.23
CA SER A 115 15.61 -1.00 -1.77
C SER A 115 14.26 -0.69 -1.12
N ILE A 116 13.54 0.33 -1.60
CA ILE A 116 12.20 0.69 -1.09
C ILE A 116 11.16 -0.38 -1.43
N TRP A 117 11.19 -0.96 -2.63
CA TRP A 117 10.29 -2.06 -2.99
C TRP A 117 10.59 -3.33 -2.20
N LEU A 118 11.87 -3.62 -1.92
CA LEU A 118 12.25 -4.71 -1.01
C LEU A 118 11.76 -4.46 0.42
N LEU A 119 11.78 -3.21 0.90
CA LEU A 119 11.19 -2.84 2.19
C LEU A 119 9.67 -3.11 2.20
N PHE A 120 8.95 -2.74 1.14
CA PHE A 120 7.51 -3.01 1.03
C PHE A 120 7.21 -4.51 1.00
N LYS A 121 7.98 -5.28 0.22
CA LYS A 121 7.87 -6.75 0.19
C LYS A 121 8.12 -7.35 1.58
N ASN A 122 9.20 -6.94 2.24
CA ASN A 122 9.55 -7.41 3.58
C ASN A 122 8.42 -7.13 4.59
N TRP A 123 7.79 -5.97 4.46
CA TRP A 123 6.67 -5.60 5.30
C TRP A 123 5.46 -6.53 5.09
N PHE A 124 5.08 -6.83 3.84
CA PHE A 124 4.00 -7.78 3.57
C PHE A 124 4.30 -9.17 4.13
N GLU A 125 5.54 -9.66 3.98
CA GLU A 125 5.93 -10.99 4.41
C GLU A 125 6.03 -11.13 5.94
N ASN A 126 6.55 -10.11 6.62
CA ASN A 126 6.93 -10.21 8.04
C ASN A 126 6.04 -9.43 9.00
N GLU A 127 5.41 -8.34 8.56
CA GLU A 127 4.55 -7.53 9.44
C GLU A 127 3.08 -7.90 9.26
N MET A 128 2.65 -8.12 8.01
CA MET A 128 1.24 -8.45 7.74
C MET A 128 0.91 -9.90 8.12
N ILE A 129 1.67 -10.88 7.63
CA ILE A 129 1.35 -12.30 7.81
C ILE A 129 1.27 -12.68 9.31
N PRO A 130 2.21 -12.29 10.19
CA PRO A 130 2.11 -12.62 11.60
C PRO A 130 0.90 -11.95 12.29
N ASN A 131 0.50 -10.76 11.87
CA ASN A 131 -0.69 -10.10 12.42
C ASN A 131 -1.98 -10.81 12.00
N THR A 132 -2.10 -11.29 10.76
CA THR A 132 -3.27 -12.10 10.33
C THR A 132 -3.44 -13.37 11.15
N ARG A 133 -2.34 -14.02 11.58
CA ARG A 133 -2.37 -15.23 12.41
C ARG A 133 -2.77 -14.98 13.86
N LYS A 134 -2.49 -13.80 14.40
CA LYS A 134 -2.85 -13.42 15.80
C LYS A 134 -4.34 -13.07 15.96
N MET A 135 -5.02 -12.78 14.85
CA MET A 135 -6.42 -12.37 14.83
C MET A 135 -7.40 -13.52 14.54
N GLY A 136 -6.87 -14.70 14.18
CA GLY A 136 -7.64 -15.91 13.93
C GLY A 136 -7.85 -16.78 15.16
#